data_AF-A0A417QKI9-F1
#
_entry.id   AF-A0A417QKI9-F1
#
_cell.length_a   1.000
_cell.length_b   1.000
_cell.length_c   1.000
_cell.angle_alpha   90.00
_cell.angle_beta   90.00
_cell.angle_gamma   90.00
#
_symmetry.space_group_name_H-M   'P 1'
#
loop_
_entity.id
_entity.type
_entity.pdbx_description
1 polymer ?
#
loop_
_entity_poly.entity_id
_entity_poly.type
_entity_poly.pdbx_seq_one_letter_code
_entity_poly.pdbx_strand_id
1 'polypeptide(L)'
;MKTLKKTLFLIFTLTMLMGMTAMAANSPSKSTFKPTLKKTSTVYNGKTQKATIVVKDGKKTLKEGVDYKVYNTSHKAAGKHVVKVKGLGKYAGQTWKGTYTIKQAKQTVKVSRRSYTVKASKVKKATQSTRLKVTKKAGKTTYKSNYSKIKVKNGKIYVKKGAKKGTYKITVTVKDTNYKTVKKTIKVRVK
;
A
#
# COMPACT_ATOMS: atom_id res chain seq x y z
N MET A 1 1.30 -46.22 43.47
CA MET A 1 1.91 -46.36 44.81
C MET A 1 3.32 -45.82 44.75
N LYS A 2 3.67 -44.98 45.74
CA LYS A 2 4.99 -44.81 46.40
C LYS A 2 6.21 -44.81 45.47
N THR A 3 7.01 -43.74 45.44
CA THR A 3 7.82 -43.38 46.61
C THR A 3 8.05 -41.87 46.76
N LEU A 4 7.43 -41.34 47.80
CA LEU A 4 7.88 -40.18 48.55
C LEU A 4 9.07 -40.61 49.44
N LYS A 5 10.10 -39.77 49.57
CA LYS A 5 10.74 -39.36 50.83
C LYS A 5 12.22 -38.99 50.64
N LYS A 6 12.55 -37.74 50.99
CA LYS A 6 13.40 -37.33 52.13
C LYS A 6 13.46 -35.78 52.13
N THR A 7 12.66 -35.12 52.99
CA THR A 7 13.08 -34.46 54.26
C THR A 7 14.18 -33.40 54.05
N LEU A 8 14.03 -32.14 54.46
CA LEU A 8 13.81 -31.77 55.85
C LEU A 8 13.29 -30.32 56.00
N PHE A 9 12.33 -30.19 56.92
CA PHE A 9 11.88 -29.00 57.64
C PHE A 9 13.00 -28.02 58.02
N LEU A 10 12.78 -26.71 57.80
CA LEU A 10 13.29 -25.70 58.73
C LEU A 10 12.16 -24.71 59.07
N ILE A 11 11.92 -24.67 60.37
CA ILE A 11 10.93 -23.91 61.13
C ILE A 11 11.20 -22.40 61.01
N PHE A 12 10.17 -21.60 60.72
CA PHE A 12 9.94 -20.33 61.42
C PHE A 12 8.51 -19.82 61.14
N THR A 13 7.54 -20.36 61.86
CA THR A 13 6.27 -19.66 62.09
C THR A 13 6.41 -18.78 63.33
N LEU A 14 5.78 -17.61 63.27
CA LEU A 14 5.17 -16.85 64.37
C LEU A 14 5.79 -15.47 64.68
N THR A 15 4.99 -14.46 64.29
CA THR A 15 4.78 -13.13 64.90
C THR A 15 5.95 -12.15 64.98
N MET A 16 5.89 -11.15 64.10
CA MET A 16 5.85 -9.77 64.58
C MET A 16 4.84 -8.96 63.77
N LEU A 17 3.67 -8.79 64.40
CA LEU A 17 2.73 -7.73 64.12
C LEU A 17 3.27 -6.48 64.84
N MET A 18 4.07 -5.67 64.14
CA MET A 18 4.37 -4.31 64.56
C MET A 18 4.18 -3.39 63.37
N GLY A 19 3.33 -2.39 63.57
CA GLY A 19 2.90 -1.46 62.54
C GLY A 19 4.07 -0.75 61.89
N MET A 20 4.18 -0.95 60.59
CA MET A 20 4.59 0.10 59.69
C MET A 20 3.41 0.31 58.76
N THR A 21 2.75 1.45 58.90
CA THR A 21 2.01 2.06 57.80
C THR A 21 2.99 2.19 56.63
N ALA A 22 3.04 1.16 55.79
CA ALA A 22 3.63 1.29 54.47
C ALA A 22 2.70 2.25 53.73
N MET A 23 3.07 3.54 53.75
CA MET A 23 2.66 4.49 52.74
C MET A 23 2.73 3.74 51.42
N ALA A 24 1.59 3.55 50.75
CA ALA A 24 1.61 3.07 49.39
C ALA A 24 2.47 4.05 48.60
N ALA A 25 3.71 3.67 48.30
CA ALA A 25 4.54 4.44 47.40
C ALA A 25 3.70 4.62 46.15
N ASN A 26 3.39 5.88 45.81
CA ASN A 26 2.70 6.23 44.57
C ASN A 26 3.26 5.33 43.48
N SER A 27 2.43 4.41 42.96
CA SER A 27 2.86 3.44 41.94
C SER A 27 3.64 4.23 40.90
N PRO A 28 4.94 3.93 40.66
CA PRO A 28 5.78 4.76 39.82
C PRO A 28 5.05 4.94 38.49
N SER A 29 4.81 6.20 38.10
CA SER A 29 3.97 6.52 36.95
C SER A 29 4.40 5.65 35.77
N LYS A 30 3.52 4.75 35.34
CA LYS A 30 3.84 3.76 34.31
C LYS A 30 4.43 4.48 33.09
N SER A 31 5.71 4.25 32.81
CA SER A 31 6.44 4.97 31.76
C SER A 31 5.70 4.82 30.43
N THR A 32 5.29 5.94 29.84
CA THR A 32 4.31 5.96 28.77
C THR A 32 5.03 5.93 27.41
N PHE A 33 5.23 4.75 26.84
CA PHE A 33 5.82 4.61 25.51
C PHE A 33 4.78 4.91 24.41
N LYS A 34 4.84 6.10 23.81
CA LYS A 34 3.89 6.51 22.75
C LYS A 34 4.60 6.82 21.42
N PRO A 35 4.98 5.80 20.63
CA PRO A 35 5.40 6.01 19.24
C PRO A 35 4.25 6.48 18.36
N THR A 36 4.52 7.42 17.45
CA THR A 36 3.57 7.97 16.49
C THR A 36 4.23 8.22 15.13
N LEU A 37 3.45 8.17 14.05
CA LEU A 37 3.89 8.61 12.72
C LEU A 37 3.62 10.10 12.56
N LYS A 38 4.60 10.89 12.11
CA LYS A 38 4.34 12.29 11.71
C LYS A 38 3.34 12.36 10.55
N LYS A 39 3.42 11.40 9.63
CA LYS A 39 2.47 11.22 8.52
C LYS A 39 2.20 9.74 8.32
N THR A 40 0.92 9.38 8.20
CA THR A 40 0.49 8.00 7.91
C THR A 40 0.54 7.68 6.42
N SER A 41 0.63 8.69 5.55
CA SER A 41 0.75 8.49 4.11
C SER A 41 1.45 9.62 3.37
N THR A 42 1.97 9.28 2.20
CA THR A 42 2.47 10.19 1.17
C THR A 42 2.01 9.71 -0.20
N VAL A 43 2.33 10.45 -1.26
CA VAL A 43 2.05 10.06 -2.64
C VAL A 43 3.35 9.66 -3.32
N TYR A 44 3.29 8.62 -4.17
CA TYR A 44 4.41 8.22 -5.00
C TYR A 44 4.96 9.42 -5.81
N ASN A 45 6.26 9.65 -5.73
CA ASN A 45 6.94 10.79 -6.34
C ASN A 45 8.17 10.38 -7.18
N GLY A 46 8.34 9.08 -7.44
CA GLY A 46 9.49 8.56 -8.18
C GLY A 46 10.79 8.43 -7.37
N LYS A 47 10.79 8.79 -6.08
CA LYS A 47 11.94 8.67 -5.17
C LYS A 47 11.65 7.67 -4.05
N THR A 48 12.71 7.22 -3.40
CA THR A 48 12.62 6.42 -2.18
C THR A 48 12.04 7.25 -1.04
N GLN A 49 11.06 6.69 -0.31
CA GLN A 49 10.35 7.35 0.77
C GLN A 49 10.40 6.49 2.04
N LYS A 50 10.44 7.15 3.20
CA LYS A 50 10.55 6.49 4.51
C LYS A 50 9.64 7.22 5.51
N ALA A 51 9.00 6.46 6.38
CA ALA A 51 8.14 7.04 7.41
C ALA A 51 8.98 7.84 8.42
N THR A 52 8.42 8.90 8.98
CA THR A 52 9.04 9.63 10.11
C THR A 52 8.29 9.30 11.39
N ILE A 53 9.02 8.80 12.39
CA ILE A 53 8.48 8.36 13.68
C ILE A 53 8.88 9.40 14.73
N VAL A 54 7.97 9.66 15.67
CA VAL A 54 8.26 10.42 16.89
C VAL A 54 7.83 9.57 18.07
N VAL A 55 8.72 9.37 19.03
CA VAL A 55 8.45 8.62 20.25
C VAL A 55 8.56 9.55 21.44
N LYS A 56 7.50 9.58 22.26
CA LYS A 56 7.44 10.42 23.46
C LYS A 56 7.00 9.63 24.69
N ASP A 57 7.40 10.13 25.84
CA ASP A 57 6.87 9.82 27.17
C ASP A 57 6.43 11.13 27.84
N GLY A 58 5.11 11.36 27.88
CA GLY A 58 4.55 12.67 28.20
C GLY A 58 5.10 13.76 27.26
N LYS A 59 5.77 14.77 27.83
CA LYS A 59 6.40 15.87 27.08
C LYS A 59 7.83 15.54 26.60
N LYS A 60 8.47 14.50 27.14
CA LYS A 60 9.85 14.13 26.80
C LYS A 60 9.91 13.39 25.46
N THR A 61 10.77 13.86 24.56
CA THR A 61 11.12 13.11 23.34
C THR A 61 12.19 12.08 23.68
N LEU A 62 11.95 10.83 23.29
CA LEU A 62 12.87 9.72 23.56
C LEU A 62 13.97 9.66 22.49
N LYS A 63 15.11 9.07 22.82
CA LYS A 63 16.27 8.93 21.92
C LYS A 63 16.35 7.52 21.32
N GLU A 64 16.45 7.44 19.99
CA GLU A 64 16.70 6.18 19.29
C GLU A 64 18.08 5.60 19.65
N GLY A 65 18.19 4.28 19.78
CA GLY A 65 19.40 3.57 20.22
C GLY A 65 19.54 3.46 21.73
N VAL A 66 18.94 4.39 22.50
CA VAL A 66 18.99 4.41 23.97
C VAL A 66 17.65 3.97 24.56
N ASP A 67 16.58 4.69 24.24
CA ASP A 67 15.24 4.44 24.79
C ASP A 67 14.41 3.50 23.90
N TYR A 68 14.73 3.41 22.60
CA TYR A 68 14.02 2.55 21.64
C TYR A 68 14.84 2.23 20.39
N LYS A 69 14.42 1.21 19.63
CA LYS A 69 14.95 0.85 18.31
C LYS A 69 13.84 0.88 17.26
N VAL A 70 14.10 1.50 16.12
CA VAL A 70 13.16 1.56 14.99
C VAL A 70 13.53 0.54 13.92
N TYR A 71 12.53 -0.18 13.44
CA TYR A 71 12.58 -1.03 12.26
C TYR A 71 11.71 -0.38 11.20
N ASN A 72 12.36 0.39 10.33
CA ASN A 72 11.71 1.19 9.29
C ASN A 72 12.58 1.18 8.03
N THR A 73 12.17 0.39 7.06
CA THR A 73 12.79 0.31 5.74
C THR A 73 12.24 1.39 4.82
N SER A 74 13.09 1.88 3.92
CA SER A 74 12.68 2.84 2.90
C SER A 74 12.11 2.11 1.69
N HIS A 75 11.06 2.67 1.08
CA HIS A 75 10.38 2.06 -0.07
C HIS A 75 10.19 3.08 -1.19
N LYS A 76 10.42 2.65 -2.43
CA LYS A 76 10.14 3.46 -3.63
C LYS A 76 8.74 3.19 -4.17
N ALA A 77 8.30 1.94 -4.18
CA ALA A 77 7.01 1.56 -4.74
C ALA A 77 5.83 2.03 -3.89
N ALA A 78 4.68 2.27 -4.52
CA ALA A 78 3.43 2.49 -3.82
C ALA A 78 2.99 1.21 -3.09
N GLY A 79 2.42 1.36 -1.90
CA GLY A 79 2.03 0.24 -1.06
C GLY A 79 1.84 0.61 0.41
N LYS A 80 1.43 -0.39 1.20
CA LYS A 80 1.40 -0.32 2.66
C LYS A 80 2.70 -0.91 3.20
N HIS A 81 3.32 -0.22 4.14
CA HIS A 81 4.57 -0.60 4.78
C HIS A 81 4.39 -0.56 6.29
N VAL A 82 4.85 -1.60 6.97
CA VAL A 82 4.75 -1.69 8.42
C VAL A 82 6.06 -1.23 9.05
N VAL A 83 5.94 -0.27 9.95
CA VAL A 83 7.02 0.19 10.82
C VAL A 83 6.84 -0.47 12.17
N LYS A 84 7.94 -0.91 12.79
CA LYS A 84 7.95 -1.44 14.15
C LYS A 84 8.90 -0.64 15.02
N VAL A 85 8.50 -0.36 16.24
CA VAL A 85 9.36 0.28 17.26
C VAL A 85 9.36 -0.63 18.48
N LYS A 86 10.55 -0.92 19.01
CA LYS A 86 10.73 -1.65 20.27
C LYS A 86 11.33 -0.71 21.30
N GLY A 87 10.76 -0.66 22.50
CA GLY A 87 11.38 0.05 23.62
C GLY A 87 12.63 -0.69 24.13
N LEU A 88 13.56 0.08 24.67
CA LEU A 88 14.82 -0.36 25.28
C LEU A 88 14.89 0.18 26.72
N GLY A 89 15.80 -0.36 27.53
CA GLY A 89 15.99 0.08 28.93
C GLY A 89 14.70 0.04 29.73
N LYS A 90 14.31 1.15 30.36
CA LYS A 90 13.05 1.26 31.12
C LYS A 90 11.78 1.09 30.29
N TYR A 91 11.87 1.12 28.96
CA TYR A 91 10.77 0.85 28.02
C TYR A 91 10.83 -0.56 27.44
N ALA A 92 11.73 -1.43 27.92
CA ALA A 92 11.84 -2.82 27.45
C ALA A 92 10.50 -3.57 27.58
N GLY A 93 10.26 -4.50 26.65
CA GLY A 93 8.99 -5.22 26.54
C GLY A 93 7.88 -4.46 25.81
N GLN A 94 7.98 -3.13 25.70
CA GLN A 94 6.98 -2.33 24.97
C GLN A 94 7.25 -2.37 23.46
N THR A 95 6.21 -2.65 22.67
CA THR A 95 6.31 -2.67 21.20
C THR A 95 5.16 -1.93 20.56
N TRP A 96 5.46 -1.30 19.43
CA TRP A 96 4.47 -0.59 18.63
C TRP A 96 4.64 -0.92 17.16
N LYS A 97 3.51 -0.98 16.44
CA LYS A 97 3.47 -1.11 14.99
C LYS A 97 2.63 0.00 14.40
N GLY A 98 3.13 0.62 13.34
CA GLY A 98 2.40 1.60 12.55
C GLY A 98 2.38 1.22 11.09
N THR A 99 1.30 1.56 10.39
CA THR A 99 1.23 1.40 8.94
C THR A 99 1.46 2.74 8.27
N TYR A 100 2.46 2.79 7.39
CA TYR A 100 2.74 3.91 6.51
C TYR A 100 2.39 3.55 5.07
N THR A 101 1.64 4.41 4.38
CA THR A 101 1.17 4.12 3.02
C THR A 101 1.74 5.10 2.00
N ILE A 102 2.46 4.58 1.01
CA ILE A 102 2.80 5.34 -0.21
C ILE A 102 1.64 5.15 -1.18
N LYS A 103 0.79 6.17 -1.30
CA LYS A 103 -0.39 6.16 -2.18
C LYS A 103 0.03 6.26 -3.64
N GLN A 104 -0.75 5.61 -4.51
CA GLN A 104 -0.55 5.72 -5.94
C GLN A 104 -0.71 7.17 -6.43
N ALA A 105 0.20 7.60 -7.30
CA ALA A 105 0.15 8.91 -7.96
C ALA A 105 -0.87 8.93 -9.10
N LYS A 106 -1.34 10.13 -9.48
CA LYS A 106 -2.11 10.31 -10.72
C LYS A 106 -1.15 10.19 -11.92
N GLN A 107 -1.61 9.59 -13.02
CA GLN A 107 -0.87 9.59 -14.30
C GLN A 107 -1.72 10.20 -15.42
N THR A 108 -1.05 10.86 -16.35
CA THR A 108 -1.68 11.53 -17.49
C THR A 108 -1.60 10.66 -18.73
N VAL A 109 -2.69 10.00 -19.13
CA VAL A 109 -2.70 9.17 -20.34
C VAL A 109 -3.27 9.94 -21.53
N LYS A 110 -2.48 10.06 -22.61
CA LYS A 110 -2.90 10.63 -23.89
C LYS A 110 -3.09 9.54 -24.94
N VAL A 111 -4.16 9.64 -25.72
CA VAL A 111 -4.45 8.77 -26.87
C VAL A 111 -4.43 9.62 -28.13
N SER A 112 -3.87 9.10 -29.22
CA SER A 112 -3.70 9.87 -30.46
C SER A 112 -5.00 10.22 -31.17
N ARG A 113 -6.09 9.50 -30.87
CA ARG A 113 -7.43 9.82 -31.37
C ARG A 113 -8.49 9.28 -30.43
N ARG A 114 -9.65 9.95 -30.39
CA ARG A 114 -10.84 9.55 -29.61
C ARG A 114 -11.85 8.75 -30.44
N SER A 115 -11.72 8.79 -31.76
CA SER A 115 -12.57 8.05 -32.69
C SER A 115 -11.80 7.51 -33.88
N TYR A 116 -12.35 6.47 -34.50
CA TYR A 116 -11.93 5.94 -35.80
C TYR A 116 -13.16 5.56 -36.61
N THR A 117 -13.35 6.19 -37.76
CA THR A 117 -14.51 5.96 -38.63
C THR A 117 -14.05 5.26 -39.92
N VAL A 118 -14.79 4.24 -40.34
CA VAL A 118 -14.56 3.50 -41.58
C VAL A 118 -15.86 3.32 -42.33
N LYS A 119 -15.79 3.37 -43.67
CA LYS A 119 -16.95 3.09 -44.53
C LYS A 119 -17.26 1.59 -44.53
N ALA A 120 -18.53 1.23 -44.37
CA ALA A 120 -19.02 -0.14 -44.39
C ALA A 120 -18.70 -0.83 -45.73
N SER A 121 -18.75 -0.08 -46.84
CA SER A 121 -18.37 -0.58 -48.17
C SER A 121 -16.91 -1.05 -48.23
N LYS A 122 -15.98 -0.33 -47.59
CA LYS A 122 -14.56 -0.73 -47.50
C LYS A 122 -14.38 -1.94 -46.59
N VAL A 123 -15.10 -1.97 -45.45
CA VAL A 123 -15.04 -3.07 -44.48
C VAL A 123 -15.69 -4.36 -45.01
N LYS A 124 -16.68 -4.28 -45.90
CA LYS A 124 -17.25 -5.46 -46.59
C LYS A 124 -16.20 -6.15 -47.48
N LYS A 125 -15.33 -5.36 -48.10
CA LYS A 125 -14.27 -5.85 -49.01
C LYS A 125 -13.04 -6.35 -48.26
N ALA A 126 -12.53 -5.58 -47.30
CA ALA A 126 -11.28 -5.88 -46.60
C ALA A 126 -11.23 -5.33 -45.17
N THR A 127 -10.38 -5.93 -44.34
CA THR A 127 -10.07 -5.43 -43.00
C THR A 127 -9.46 -4.04 -43.07
N GLN A 128 -10.03 -3.09 -42.34
CA GLN A 128 -9.50 -1.73 -42.23
C GLN A 128 -8.71 -1.59 -40.94
N SER A 129 -7.62 -0.81 -40.94
CA SER A 129 -6.80 -0.64 -39.75
C SER A 129 -6.22 0.75 -39.58
N THR A 130 -5.94 1.13 -38.32
CA THR A 130 -5.24 2.38 -37.99
C THR A 130 -4.41 2.23 -36.73
N ARG A 131 -3.27 2.93 -36.63
CA ARG A 131 -2.37 2.89 -35.46
C ARG A 131 -2.85 3.82 -34.36
N LEU A 132 -3.28 3.31 -33.21
CA LEU A 132 -3.60 4.06 -31.99
C LEU A 132 -2.35 4.20 -31.09
N LYS A 133 -1.78 5.40 -31.01
CA LYS A 133 -0.67 5.68 -30.08
C LYS A 133 -1.22 6.04 -28.69
N VAL A 134 -0.63 5.49 -27.64
CA VAL A 134 -0.92 5.82 -26.24
C VAL A 134 0.36 6.33 -25.60
N THR A 135 0.37 7.59 -25.15
CA THR A 135 1.57 8.31 -24.69
C THR A 135 1.36 8.89 -23.29
N LYS A 136 2.45 9.41 -22.70
CA LYS A 136 2.51 9.97 -21.33
C LYS A 136 2.09 8.98 -20.22
N LYS A 137 2.08 7.68 -20.53
CA LYS A 137 1.76 6.61 -19.60
C LYS A 137 3.01 6.14 -18.84
N ALA A 138 2.84 5.76 -17.56
CA ALA A 138 3.85 5.02 -16.82
C ALA A 138 3.66 3.50 -16.99
N GLY A 139 2.40 3.06 -17.03
CA GLY A 139 2.06 1.64 -16.95
C GLY A 139 1.91 0.86 -18.26
N LYS A 140 1.55 -0.41 -18.09
CA LYS A 140 1.18 -1.34 -19.17
C LYS A 140 -0.18 -0.96 -19.73
N THR A 141 -0.26 -0.90 -21.07
CA THR A 141 -1.53 -0.63 -21.78
C THR A 141 -2.20 -1.94 -22.18
N THR A 142 -3.50 -2.04 -21.92
CA THR A 142 -4.37 -3.11 -22.41
C THR A 142 -5.58 -2.54 -23.13
N TYR A 143 -6.19 -3.36 -23.99
CA TYR A 143 -7.31 -2.97 -24.83
C TYR A 143 -8.42 -3.99 -24.74
N LYS A 144 -9.66 -3.54 -24.55
CA LYS A 144 -10.87 -4.37 -24.61
C LYS A 144 -11.83 -3.75 -25.60
N SER A 145 -12.22 -4.50 -26.63
CA SER A 145 -13.32 -4.10 -27.51
C SER A 145 -14.63 -4.75 -27.05
N ASN A 146 -15.74 -4.05 -27.22
CA ASN A 146 -17.07 -4.61 -27.04
C ASN A 146 -17.60 -5.35 -28.28
N TYR A 147 -16.81 -5.46 -29.35
CA TYR A 147 -17.25 -6.14 -30.57
C TYR A 147 -16.16 -7.06 -31.12
N SER A 148 -16.51 -8.32 -31.37
CA SER A 148 -15.56 -9.38 -31.74
C SER A 148 -14.80 -9.11 -33.05
N LYS A 149 -15.42 -8.41 -34.01
CA LYS A 149 -14.78 -8.00 -35.27
C LYS A 149 -13.93 -6.73 -35.14
N ILE A 150 -13.84 -6.12 -33.96
CA ILE A 150 -12.90 -5.02 -33.68
C ILE A 150 -11.85 -5.52 -32.71
N LYS A 151 -10.59 -5.61 -33.17
CA LYS A 151 -9.46 -6.09 -32.37
C LYS A 151 -8.39 -5.01 -32.28
N VAL A 152 -7.61 -5.06 -31.20
CA VAL A 152 -6.40 -4.23 -31.07
C VAL A 152 -5.21 -5.15 -30.86
N LYS A 153 -4.22 -5.07 -31.74
CA LYS A 153 -2.95 -5.80 -31.61
C LYS A 153 -1.81 -4.79 -31.80
N ASN A 154 -0.84 -4.79 -30.89
CA ASN A 154 0.35 -3.94 -30.93
C ASN A 154 0.04 -2.45 -31.21
N GLY A 155 -0.99 -1.91 -30.53
CA GLY A 155 -1.42 -0.53 -30.70
C GLY A 155 -2.06 -0.22 -32.06
N LYS A 156 -2.40 -1.21 -32.88
CA LYS A 156 -3.14 -1.04 -34.13
C LYS A 156 -4.57 -1.56 -33.95
N ILE A 157 -5.55 -0.73 -34.29
CA ILE A 157 -6.96 -1.08 -34.31
C ILE A 157 -7.24 -1.76 -35.65
N TYR A 158 -7.92 -2.88 -35.62
CA TYR A 158 -8.38 -3.64 -36.78
C TYR A 158 -9.90 -3.73 -36.74
N VAL A 159 -10.54 -3.21 -37.78
CA VAL A 159 -11.96 -3.46 -38.08
C VAL A 159 -11.98 -4.57 -39.12
N LYS A 160 -12.22 -5.80 -38.66
CA LYS A 160 -12.17 -7.00 -39.51
C LYS A 160 -13.23 -6.95 -40.61
N LYS A 161 -12.93 -7.61 -41.73
CA LYS A 161 -13.85 -7.79 -42.85
C LYS A 161 -15.23 -8.25 -42.36
N GLY A 162 -16.29 -7.64 -42.90
CA GLY A 162 -17.68 -7.97 -42.58
C GLY A 162 -18.14 -7.51 -41.19
N ALA A 163 -17.48 -6.52 -40.58
CA ALA A 163 -18.05 -5.83 -39.41
C ALA A 163 -19.35 -5.11 -39.82
N LYS A 164 -20.40 -5.26 -39.00
CA LYS A 164 -21.70 -4.63 -39.25
C LYS A 164 -21.62 -3.11 -39.03
N LYS A 165 -22.54 -2.37 -39.66
CA LYS A 165 -22.71 -0.93 -39.38
C LYS A 165 -23.04 -0.73 -37.91
N GLY A 166 -22.49 0.33 -37.33
CA GLY A 166 -22.70 0.63 -35.92
C GLY A 166 -21.55 1.40 -35.27
N THR A 167 -21.75 1.73 -34.00
CA THR A 167 -20.74 2.38 -33.16
C THR A 167 -20.31 1.44 -32.03
N TYR A 168 -19.02 1.17 -31.99
CA TYR A 168 -18.39 0.26 -31.04
C TYR A 168 -17.38 1.02 -30.17
N LYS A 169 -17.02 0.42 -29.03
CA LYS A 169 -16.12 1.01 -28.05
C LYS A 169 -14.89 0.13 -27.86
N ILE A 170 -13.73 0.78 -27.83
CA ILE A 170 -12.48 0.19 -27.34
C ILE A 170 -12.15 0.91 -26.03
N THR A 171 -12.08 0.14 -24.94
CA THR A 171 -11.57 0.61 -23.66
C THR A 171 -10.06 0.39 -23.60
N VAL A 172 -9.31 1.48 -23.57
CA VAL A 172 -7.87 1.52 -23.33
C VAL A 172 -7.67 1.62 -21.82
N THR A 173 -7.00 0.65 -21.21
CA THR A 173 -6.66 0.68 -19.78
C THR A 173 -5.16 0.76 -19.62
N VAL A 174 -4.68 1.70 -18.82
CA VAL A 174 -3.28 1.79 -18.41
C VAL A 174 -3.19 1.48 -16.93
N LYS A 175 -2.48 0.41 -16.58
CA LYS A 175 -2.27 -0.06 -15.20
C LYS A 175 -0.79 0.02 -14.85
N ASP A 176 -0.52 0.50 -13.65
CA ASP A 176 0.81 0.57 -13.05
C ASP A 176 0.69 0.25 -11.56
N THR A 177 1.78 -0.21 -10.93
CA THR A 177 1.82 -0.45 -9.49
C THR A 177 1.87 0.85 -8.70
N ASN A 178 2.56 1.87 -9.22
CA ASN A 178 2.83 3.14 -8.55
C ASN A 178 1.86 4.27 -8.93
N TYR A 179 1.14 4.12 -10.04
CA TYR A 179 0.18 5.10 -10.53
C TYR A 179 -1.25 4.53 -10.60
N LYS A 180 -2.23 5.39 -10.33
CA LYS A 180 -3.65 5.06 -10.44
C LYS A 180 -3.99 4.59 -11.86
N THR A 181 -4.87 3.60 -11.95
CA THR A 181 -5.33 3.08 -13.25
C THR A 181 -6.11 4.15 -14.01
N VAL A 182 -5.80 4.32 -15.30
CA VAL A 182 -6.54 5.23 -16.19
C VAL A 182 -7.23 4.44 -17.29
N LYS A 183 -8.51 4.73 -17.50
CA LYS A 183 -9.31 4.20 -18.61
C LYS A 183 -9.67 5.31 -19.60
N LYS A 184 -9.53 5.05 -20.90
CA LYS A 184 -9.95 5.92 -21.99
C LYS A 184 -10.78 5.13 -22.98
N THR A 185 -11.78 5.76 -23.58
CA THR A 185 -12.67 5.12 -24.55
C THR A 185 -12.43 5.68 -25.94
N ILE A 186 -12.23 4.80 -26.91
CA ILE A 186 -12.17 5.14 -28.34
C ILE A 186 -13.45 4.65 -29.00
N LYS A 187 -14.14 5.53 -29.75
CA LYS A 187 -15.32 5.17 -30.54
C LYS A 187 -14.90 4.70 -31.92
N VAL A 188 -15.26 3.47 -32.31
CA VAL A 188 -15.05 2.95 -33.66
C VAL A 188 -16.39 2.93 -34.38
N ARG A 189 -16.50 3.63 -35.51
CA ARG A 189 -17.76 3.79 -36.26
C ARG A 189 -17.63 3.13 -37.62
N VAL A 190 -18.53 2.19 -37.93
CA VAL A 190 -18.69 1.60 -39.25
C VAL A 190 -19.95 2.20 -39.86
N LYS A 191 -19.80 3.03 -40.89
CA LYS A 191 -20.91 3.77 -41.53
C LYS A 191 -21.16 3.27 -42.94
#